data_AF-A0A1H0ENS5-F1
#
_entry.id   AF-A0A1H0ENS5-F1
#
_cell.length_a   1.000
_cell.length_b   1.000
_cell.length_c   1.000
_cell.angle_alpha   90.00
_cell.angle_beta   90.00
_cell.angle_gamma   90.00
#
_symmetry.space_group_name_H-M   'P 1'
#
loop_
_entity.id
_entity.type
_entity.pdbx_description
1 polymer ?
#
loop_
_entity_poly.entity_id
_entity_poly.type
_entity_poly.pdbx_seq_one_letter_code
_entity_poly.pdbx_strand_id
1 'polypeptide(L)'
;MSWQIAMVCNAGIAMSYLLICLAIVIPLAKSNQLRTNPLGAATSAIFLTCAVHHGSHAVHMLLPSLGINDDRGLAMRNAWGWPLTIWDCVGLIVALYYWTLRRNYSSLMQGAQLFEDLRKREQQALELNDSVLQGIVVAKMALDLDDTAKANAALTSSIASASRIITNLLGTEGFNIELLRSAPAVVDLSEAHSDRPDAPPERQTP
;
A
#
# COMPACT_ATOMS: atom_id res chain seq x y z
N MET A 1 -31.80 35.13 -14.36
CA MET A 1 -31.79 34.10 -13.30
C MET A 1 -30.92 32.89 -13.66
N SER A 2 -30.73 32.56 -14.95
CA SER A 2 -29.88 31.43 -15.38
C SER A 2 -28.43 31.56 -14.91
N TRP A 3 -27.80 32.73 -15.14
CA TRP A 3 -26.39 32.94 -14.79
C TRP A 3 -26.11 32.83 -13.28
N GLN A 4 -27.06 33.22 -12.42
CA GLN A 4 -26.89 33.06 -10.97
C GLN A 4 -26.82 31.59 -10.57
N ILE A 5 -27.69 30.76 -11.14
CA ILE A 5 -27.71 29.31 -10.92
C ILE A 5 -26.43 28.70 -11.47
N ALA A 6 -26.06 29.04 -12.71
CA ALA A 6 -24.84 28.56 -13.34
C ALA A 6 -23.58 28.91 -12.53
N MET A 7 -23.50 30.12 -11.99
CA MET A 7 -22.40 30.55 -11.11
C MET A 7 -22.30 29.67 -9.87
N VAL A 8 -23.41 29.42 -9.17
CA VAL A 8 -23.43 28.54 -7.99
C VAL A 8 -23.04 27.12 -8.35
N CYS A 9 -23.56 26.59 -9.46
CA CYS A 9 -23.22 25.25 -9.94
C CYS A 9 -21.74 25.12 -10.27
N ASN A 10 -21.17 26.07 -11.04
CA ASN A 10 -19.75 26.09 -11.37
C ASN A 10 -18.86 26.23 -10.13
N ALA A 11 -19.25 27.05 -9.15
CA ALA A 11 -18.54 27.15 -7.87
C ALA A 11 -18.55 25.82 -7.10
N GLY A 12 -19.71 25.15 -7.06
CA GLY A 12 -19.85 23.83 -6.42
C GLY A 12 -19.05 22.73 -7.13
N ILE A 13 -19.01 22.73 -8.46
CA ILE A 13 -18.18 21.82 -9.26
C ILE A 13 -16.70 22.08 -8.95
N ALA A 14 -16.27 23.34 -8.99
CA ALA A 14 -14.90 23.73 -8.69
C ALA A 14 -14.45 23.25 -7.31
N MET A 15 -15.29 23.46 -6.29
CA MET A 15 -15.04 22.99 -4.93
C MET A 15 -14.94 21.46 -4.87
N SER A 16 -15.90 20.75 -5.49
CA SER A 16 -15.93 19.28 -5.48
C SER A 16 -14.69 18.70 -6.16
N TYR A 17 -14.30 19.22 -7.33
CA TYR A 17 -13.13 18.78 -8.07
C TYR A 17 -11.82 19.09 -7.33
N LEU A 18 -11.73 20.23 -6.66
CA LEU A 18 -10.58 20.56 -5.82
C LEU A 18 -10.45 19.57 -4.65
N LEU A 19 -11.56 19.25 -3.99
CA LEU A 19 -11.59 18.27 -2.90
C LEU A 19 -11.19 16.87 -3.39
N ILE A 20 -11.68 16.44 -4.55
CA ILE A 20 -11.28 15.17 -5.19
C ILE A 20 -9.78 15.16 -5.50
N CYS A 21 -9.25 16.25 -6.07
CA CYS A 21 -7.83 16.40 -6.35
C CYS A 21 -7.01 16.24 -5.07
N LEU A 22 -7.37 16.95 -3.99
CA LEU A 22 -6.69 16.83 -2.70
C LEU A 22 -6.77 15.41 -2.12
N ALA A 23 -7.92 14.74 -2.25
CA ALA A 23 -8.09 13.36 -1.80
C ALA A 23 -7.26 12.34 -2.61
N ILE A 24 -6.80 12.69 -3.82
CA ILE A 24 -5.84 11.89 -4.60
C ILE A 24 -4.41 12.27 -4.23
N VAL A 25 -4.09 13.57 -4.25
CA VAL A 25 -2.71 14.06 -4.11
C VAL A 25 -2.17 13.83 -2.71
N ILE A 26 -2.95 14.05 -1.65
CA ILE A 26 -2.46 13.95 -0.27
C ILE A 26 -1.94 12.54 0.05
N PRO A 27 -2.69 11.44 -0.21
CA PRO A 27 -2.16 10.10 0.01
C PRO A 27 -0.94 9.77 -0.85
N LEU A 28 -0.94 10.16 -2.13
CA LEU A 28 0.18 9.92 -3.04
C LEU A 28 1.45 10.68 -2.63
N ALA A 29 1.29 11.92 -2.15
CA ALA A 29 2.41 12.72 -1.65
C ALA A 29 2.97 12.11 -0.36
N LYS A 30 2.09 11.74 0.58
CA LYS A 30 2.48 11.09 1.84
C LYS A 30 3.21 9.76 1.62
N SER A 31 2.89 9.02 0.55
CA SER A 31 3.56 7.76 0.19
C SER A 31 4.71 7.92 -0.81
N ASN A 32 5.10 9.16 -1.18
CA ASN A 32 6.11 9.44 -2.22
C ASN A 32 5.81 8.78 -3.59
N GLN A 33 4.54 8.54 -3.90
CA GLN A 33 4.09 7.84 -5.12
C GLN A 33 3.70 8.78 -6.26
N LEU A 34 3.84 10.09 -6.13
CA LEU A 34 3.42 11.04 -7.17
C LEU A 34 4.08 10.81 -8.53
N ARG A 35 5.33 10.33 -8.56
CA ARG A 35 6.06 10.04 -9.81
C ARG A 35 5.93 8.58 -10.26
N THR A 36 5.75 7.66 -9.31
CA THR A 36 5.69 6.21 -9.56
C THR A 36 4.27 5.72 -9.83
N ASN A 37 3.25 6.54 -9.53
CA ASN A 37 1.85 6.30 -9.86
C ASN A 37 1.35 7.34 -10.88
N PRO A 38 1.70 7.19 -12.18
CA PRO A 38 1.37 8.17 -13.21
C PRO A 38 -0.15 8.31 -13.43
N LEU A 39 -0.91 7.26 -13.18
CA LEU A 39 -2.38 7.28 -13.33
C LEU A 39 -3.04 8.17 -12.28
N GLY A 40 -2.62 8.05 -11.01
CA GLY A 40 -3.13 8.90 -9.94
C GLY A 40 -2.72 10.37 -10.12
N ALA A 41 -1.47 10.61 -10.52
CA ALA A 41 -0.99 11.95 -10.84
C ALA A 41 -1.78 12.60 -11.98
N ALA A 42 -1.94 11.91 -13.12
CA ALA A 42 -2.71 12.42 -14.26
C ALA A 42 -4.17 12.70 -13.88
N THR A 43 -4.80 11.80 -13.12
CA THR A 43 -6.19 11.99 -12.67
C THR A 43 -6.33 13.21 -11.77
N SER A 44 -5.39 13.43 -10.83
CA SER A 44 -5.38 14.62 -10.00
C SER A 44 -5.19 15.91 -10.80
N ALA A 45 -4.33 15.88 -11.84
CA ALA A 45 -4.11 17.02 -12.72
C ALA A 45 -5.36 17.37 -13.53
N ILE A 46 -6.09 16.36 -14.04
CA ILE A 46 -7.37 16.58 -14.73
C ILE A 46 -8.35 17.29 -13.79
N PHE A 47 -8.59 16.74 -12.59
CA PHE A 47 -9.51 17.38 -11.63
C PHE A 47 -9.07 18.79 -11.23
N LEU A 48 -7.77 19.03 -11.07
CA LEU A 48 -7.24 20.36 -10.78
C LEU A 48 -7.55 21.36 -11.91
N THR A 49 -7.24 21.00 -13.16
CA THR A 49 -7.49 21.89 -14.30
C THR A 49 -8.97 22.17 -14.49
N CYS A 50 -9.84 21.17 -14.30
CA CYS A 50 -11.28 21.35 -14.32
C CYS A 50 -11.76 22.26 -13.17
N ALA A 51 -11.21 22.09 -11.95
CA ALA A 51 -11.56 22.94 -10.81
C ALA A 51 -11.24 24.41 -11.08
N VAL A 52 -10.06 24.69 -11.64
CA VAL A 52 -9.66 26.05 -12.03
C VAL A 52 -10.57 26.59 -13.14
N HIS A 53 -10.90 25.78 -14.15
CA HIS A 53 -11.79 26.17 -15.24
C HIS A 53 -13.18 26.57 -14.74
N HIS A 54 -13.85 25.70 -13.97
CA HIS A 54 -15.18 26.00 -13.41
C HIS A 54 -15.12 27.14 -12.38
N GLY A 55 -14.06 27.21 -11.59
CA GLY A 55 -13.83 28.31 -10.65
C GLY A 55 -13.69 29.65 -11.37
N SER A 56 -12.98 29.68 -12.50
CA SER A 56 -12.81 30.88 -13.31
C SER A 56 -14.15 31.38 -13.88
N HIS A 57 -15.02 30.48 -14.35
CA HIS A 57 -16.37 30.84 -14.78
C HIS A 57 -17.18 31.45 -13.64
N ALA A 58 -17.18 30.82 -12.46
CA ALA A 58 -17.91 31.31 -11.30
C ALA A 58 -17.40 32.70 -10.86
N VAL A 59 -16.07 32.90 -10.82
CA VAL A 59 -15.46 34.18 -10.44
C VAL A 59 -15.80 35.26 -11.46
N HIS A 60 -15.57 35.05 -12.75
CA HIS A 60 -15.88 36.05 -13.78
C HIS A 60 -17.38 36.36 -13.84
N MET A 61 -18.25 35.40 -13.54
CA MET A 61 -19.69 35.69 -13.38
C MET A 61 -19.99 36.49 -12.12
N LEU A 62 -19.20 36.41 -11.06
CA LEU A 62 -19.42 37.12 -9.80
C LEU A 62 -18.86 38.55 -9.81
N LEU A 63 -17.69 38.78 -10.42
CA LEU A 63 -16.95 40.05 -10.38
C LEU A 63 -17.80 41.30 -10.70
N PRO A 64 -18.65 41.34 -11.76
CA PRO A 64 -19.45 42.52 -12.04
C PRO A 64 -20.50 42.85 -10.97
N SER A 65 -20.86 41.91 -10.09
CA SER A 65 -21.76 42.15 -8.96
C SER A 65 -21.05 42.80 -7.77
N LEU A 66 -19.71 42.77 -7.75
CA LEU A 66 -18.88 43.37 -6.71
C LEU A 66 -18.40 44.79 -7.08
N GLY A 67 -18.92 45.37 -8.17
CA GLY A 67 -18.51 46.68 -8.68
C GLY A 67 -17.18 46.66 -9.46
N ILE A 68 -16.65 45.48 -9.76
CA ILE A 68 -15.46 45.32 -10.61
C ILE A 68 -15.95 45.28 -12.07
N ASN A 69 -15.63 46.32 -12.83
CA ASN A 69 -15.98 46.40 -14.25
C ASN A 69 -15.20 45.36 -15.04
N ASP A 70 -15.85 44.22 -15.30
CA ASP A 70 -15.37 43.13 -16.13
C ASP A 70 -16.34 42.90 -17.29
N ASP A 71 -16.06 43.51 -18.44
CA ASP A 71 -16.86 43.38 -19.66
C ASP A 71 -17.00 41.91 -20.09
N ARG A 72 -15.97 41.09 -19.82
CA ARG A 72 -15.99 39.65 -20.14
C ARG A 72 -16.98 38.92 -19.21
N GLY A 73 -17.01 39.29 -17.94
CA GLY A 73 -17.98 38.80 -16.96
C GLY A 73 -19.42 39.12 -17.35
N LEU A 74 -19.69 40.36 -17.80
CA LEU A 74 -21.02 40.76 -18.28
C LEU A 74 -21.41 40.03 -19.56
N ALA A 75 -20.50 39.93 -20.54
CA ALA A 75 -20.73 39.18 -21.78
C ALA A 75 -21.02 37.70 -21.48
N MET A 76 -20.29 37.10 -20.54
CA MET A 76 -20.49 35.72 -20.13
C MET A 76 -21.84 35.50 -19.44
N ARG A 77 -22.29 36.40 -18.54
CA ARG A 77 -23.64 36.34 -17.95
C ARG A 77 -24.73 36.36 -19.01
N ASN A 78 -24.56 37.16 -20.06
CA ASN A 78 -25.51 37.27 -21.16
C ASN A 78 -25.51 36.01 -22.04
N ALA A 79 -24.35 35.38 -22.25
CA ALA A 79 -24.21 34.16 -23.03
C ALA A 79 -24.68 32.89 -22.28
N TRP A 80 -24.71 32.92 -20.93
CA TRP A 80 -25.08 31.75 -20.12
C TRP A 80 -26.59 31.55 -20.00
N GLY A 81 -27.15 30.99 -21.06
CA GLY A 81 -28.55 30.58 -21.14
C GLY A 81 -28.89 29.30 -20.36
N TRP A 82 -30.17 28.93 -20.40
CA TRP A 82 -30.69 27.74 -19.75
C TRP A 82 -30.03 26.41 -20.18
N PRO A 83 -29.68 26.17 -21.46
CA PRO A 83 -29.05 24.91 -21.85
C PRO A 83 -27.72 24.65 -21.12
N LEU A 84 -26.85 25.66 -21.02
CA LEU A 84 -25.59 25.56 -20.28
C LEU A 84 -25.83 25.40 -18.78
N THR A 85 -26.77 26.18 -18.23
CA THR A 85 -27.13 26.14 -16.81
C THR A 85 -27.63 24.76 -16.38
N ILE A 86 -28.44 24.09 -17.22
CA ILE A 86 -28.91 22.72 -16.96
C ILE A 86 -27.73 21.75 -16.91
N TRP A 87 -26.77 21.89 -17.82
CA TRP A 87 -25.58 21.05 -17.82
C TRP A 87 -24.70 21.29 -16.59
N ASP A 88 -24.59 22.54 -16.13
CA ASP A 88 -23.90 22.87 -14.88
C ASP A 88 -24.59 22.22 -13.66
N CYS A 89 -25.93 22.20 -13.62
CA CYS A 89 -26.68 21.50 -12.57
C CYS A 89 -26.39 19.99 -12.59
N VAL A 90 -26.43 19.36 -13.76
CA VAL A 90 -26.11 17.93 -13.92
C VAL A 90 -24.67 17.66 -13.50
N GLY A 91 -23.73 18.49 -13.97
CA GLY A 91 -22.32 18.42 -13.62
C GLY A 91 -22.07 18.52 -12.12
N LEU A 92 -22.77 19.44 -11.44
CA LEU A 92 -22.69 19.57 -9.98
C LEU A 92 -23.19 18.30 -9.28
N ILE A 93 -24.35 17.76 -9.69
CA ILE A 93 -24.92 16.54 -9.10
C ILE A 93 -23.93 15.38 -9.24
N VAL A 94 -23.36 15.19 -10.43
CA VAL A 94 -22.38 14.13 -10.68
C VAL A 94 -21.09 14.35 -9.87
N ALA A 95 -20.59 15.58 -9.80
CA ALA A 95 -19.39 15.91 -9.03
C ALA A 95 -19.57 15.62 -7.53
N LEU A 96 -20.72 16.02 -6.97
CA LEU A 96 -21.07 15.73 -5.58
C LEU A 96 -21.24 14.22 -5.34
N TYR A 97 -21.95 13.52 -6.23
CA TYR A 97 -22.13 12.07 -6.14
C TYR A 97 -20.79 11.32 -6.20
N TYR A 98 -19.90 11.70 -7.12
CA TYR A 98 -18.56 11.11 -7.17
C TYR A 98 -17.74 11.43 -5.93
N TRP A 99 -17.81 12.67 -5.42
CA TRP A 99 -17.12 13.06 -4.19
C TRP A 99 -17.61 12.24 -2.98
N THR A 100 -18.92 12.02 -2.85
CA THR A 100 -19.46 11.19 -1.76
C THR A 100 -19.01 9.73 -1.89
N LEU A 101 -19.02 9.18 -3.11
CA LEU A 101 -18.51 7.83 -3.38
C LEU A 101 -17.02 7.75 -3.04
N ARG A 102 -16.22 8.73 -3.47
CA ARG A 102 -14.79 8.77 -3.19
C ARG A 102 -14.51 8.83 -1.68
N ARG A 103 -15.26 9.63 -0.93
CA ARG A 103 -15.10 9.75 0.53
C ARG A 103 -15.45 8.45 1.24
N ASN A 104 -16.60 7.85 0.90
CA ASN A 104 -17.14 6.69 1.60
C ASN A 104 -16.42 5.38 1.24
N TYR A 105 -15.93 5.25 0.00
CA TYR A 105 -15.26 4.05 -0.49
C TYR A 105 -13.73 4.20 -0.53
N SER A 106 -13.14 5.32 -0.07
CA SER A 106 -11.68 5.48 0.00
C SER A 106 -11.00 4.44 0.89
N SER A 107 -11.69 3.93 1.91
CA SER A 107 -11.21 2.82 2.76
C SER A 107 -11.04 1.52 1.98
N LEU A 108 -11.85 1.27 0.94
CA LEU A 108 -11.72 0.11 0.05
C LEU A 108 -10.57 0.27 -0.94
N MET A 109 -10.28 1.50 -1.39
CA MET A 109 -9.09 1.80 -2.20
C MET A 109 -7.78 1.68 -1.40
N GLN A 110 -7.80 1.97 -0.09
CA GLN A 110 -6.68 1.60 0.81
C GLN A 110 -6.52 0.07 0.90
N GLY A 111 -7.62 -0.68 0.83
CA GLY A 111 -7.60 -2.13 0.72
C GLY A 111 -6.77 -2.64 -0.48
N ALA A 112 -6.84 -1.99 -1.65
CA ALA A 112 -6.03 -2.38 -2.81
C ALA A 112 -4.51 -2.22 -2.58
N GLN A 113 -4.08 -1.20 -1.84
CA GLN A 113 -2.67 -1.07 -1.42
C GLN A 113 -2.29 -2.09 -0.34
N LEU A 114 -3.21 -2.40 0.59
CA LEU A 114 -3.04 -3.48 1.56
C LEU A 114 -2.88 -4.84 0.86
N PHE A 115 -3.63 -5.11 -0.21
CA PHE A 115 -3.51 -6.35 -0.99
C PHE A 115 -2.16 -6.49 -1.68
N GLU A 116 -1.62 -5.40 -2.24
CA GLU A 116 -0.26 -5.44 -2.78
C GLU A 116 0.81 -5.59 -1.70
N ASP A 117 0.59 -5.02 -0.52
CA ASP A 117 1.50 -5.24 0.62
C ASP A 117 1.43 -6.69 1.12
N LEU A 118 0.23 -7.28 1.18
CA LEU A 118 0.02 -8.70 1.52
C LEU A 118 0.67 -9.63 0.50
N ARG A 119 0.52 -9.36 -0.81
CA ARG A 119 1.18 -10.14 -1.87
C ARG A 119 2.70 -10.07 -1.78
N LYS A 120 3.26 -8.89 -1.50
CA LYS A 120 4.70 -8.75 -1.27
C LYS A 120 5.18 -9.55 -0.06
N ARG A 121 4.44 -9.51 1.05
CA ARG A 121 4.75 -10.31 2.25
C ARG A 121 4.65 -11.81 1.98
N GLU A 122 3.64 -12.25 1.25
CA GLU A 122 3.47 -13.66 0.85
C GLU A 122 4.63 -14.12 -0.03
N GLN A 123 5.00 -13.33 -1.04
CA GLN A 123 6.12 -13.64 -1.92
C GLN A 123 7.45 -13.70 -1.15
N GLN A 124 7.67 -12.79 -0.20
CA GLN A 124 8.84 -12.81 0.68
C GLN A 124 8.85 -14.02 1.63
N ALA A 125 7.70 -14.44 2.15
CA ALA A 125 7.59 -15.62 3.00
C ALA A 125 7.91 -16.91 2.21
N LEU A 126 7.48 -16.99 0.95
CA LEU A 126 7.82 -18.09 0.05
C LEU A 126 9.31 -18.13 -0.28
N GLU A 127 9.93 -16.98 -0.57
CA GLU A 127 11.37 -16.87 -0.84
C GLU A 127 12.22 -17.29 0.38
N LEU A 128 11.77 -16.92 1.59
CA LEU A 128 12.39 -17.35 2.84
C LEU A 128 12.24 -18.87 3.04
N ASN A 129 11.05 -19.43 2.78
CA ASN A 129 10.82 -20.87 2.89
C ASN A 129 11.78 -21.64 1.96
N ASP A 130 11.87 -21.25 0.69
CA ASP A 130 12.71 -21.93 -0.30
C ASP A 130 14.20 -21.85 0.07
N SER A 131 14.70 -20.64 0.38
CA SER A 131 16.12 -20.43 0.72
C SER A 131 16.56 -21.18 1.99
N VAL A 132 15.68 -21.25 3.00
CA VAL A 132 15.98 -21.94 4.25
C VAL A 132 15.82 -23.45 4.09
N LEU A 133 14.73 -23.90 3.47
CA LEU A 133 14.42 -25.32 3.27
C LEU A 133 15.48 -25.97 2.39
N GLN A 134 15.93 -25.31 1.32
CA GLN A 134 16.96 -25.84 0.43
C GLN A 134 18.27 -26.11 1.16
N GLY A 135 18.75 -25.18 1.99
CA GLY A 135 20.01 -25.42 2.71
C GLY A 135 19.87 -26.36 3.91
N ILE A 136 18.67 -26.51 4.51
CA ILE A 136 18.39 -27.60 5.46
C ILE A 136 18.44 -28.97 4.75
N VAL A 137 17.86 -29.08 3.55
CA VAL A 137 17.89 -30.31 2.75
C VAL A 137 19.33 -30.67 2.36
N VAL A 138 20.12 -29.68 1.92
CA VAL A 138 21.54 -29.89 1.60
C VAL A 138 22.34 -30.29 2.85
N ALA A 139 22.09 -29.66 4.00
CA ALA A 139 22.74 -30.02 5.25
C ALA A 139 22.40 -31.46 5.68
N LYS A 140 21.11 -31.85 5.59
CA LYS A 140 20.68 -33.22 5.87
C LYS A 140 21.36 -34.23 4.93
N MET A 141 21.37 -33.96 3.62
CA MET A 141 21.99 -34.85 2.64
C MET A 141 23.50 -35.01 2.88
N ALA A 142 24.18 -33.94 3.30
CA ALA A 142 25.60 -33.99 3.65
C ALA A 142 25.83 -34.81 4.93
N LEU A 143 24.95 -34.70 5.94
CA LEU A 143 24.99 -35.57 7.13
C LEU A 143 24.73 -37.04 6.79
N ASP A 144 23.77 -37.33 5.91
CA ASP A 144 23.49 -38.69 5.44
C ASP A 144 24.70 -39.32 4.72
N LEU A 145 25.63 -38.50 4.22
CA LEU A 145 26.90 -38.90 3.58
C LEU A 145 28.12 -38.82 4.50
N ASP A 146 27.93 -38.56 5.80
CA ASP A 146 28.97 -38.35 6.80
C ASP A 146 29.91 -37.14 6.52
N ASP A 147 29.51 -36.24 5.62
CA ASP A 147 30.22 -35.00 5.30
C ASP A 147 29.77 -33.86 6.23
N THR A 148 30.21 -33.99 7.49
CA THR A 148 29.89 -33.03 8.56
C THR A 148 30.35 -31.60 8.26
N ALA A 149 31.46 -31.44 7.53
CA ALA A 149 31.98 -30.13 7.14
C ALA A 149 31.00 -29.41 6.19
N LYS A 150 30.52 -30.11 5.16
CA LYS A 150 29.56 -29.57 4.21
C LYS A 150 28.18 -29.32 4.84
N ALA A 151 27.76 -30.19 5.76
CA ALA A 151 26.53 -30.00 6.52
C ALA A 151 26.55 -28.69 7.33
N ASN A 152 27.62 -28.46 8.08
CA ASN A 152 27.80 -27.25 8.88
C ASN A 152 27.86 -26.00 8.01
N ALA A 153 28.54 -26.06 6.85
CA ALA A 153 28.61 -24.95 5.92
C ALA A 153 27.23 -24.59 5.33
N ALA A 154 26.45 -25.60 4.92
CA ALA A 154 25.10 -25.40 4.38
C ALA A 154 24.15 -24.82 5.44
N LEU A 155 24.19 -25.33 6.68
CA LEU A 155 23.38 -24.82 7.78
C LEU A 155 23.73 -23.36 8.12
N THR A 156 25.02 -23.05 8.19
CA THR A 156 25.51 -21.68 8.45
C THR A 156 25.06 -20.71 7.36
N SER A 157 25.10 -21.13 6.10
CA SER A 157 24.62 -20.35 4.96
C SER A 157 23.11 -20.09 5.04
N SER A 158 22.30 -21.11 5.35
CA SER A 158 20.85 -20.94 5.51
C SER A 158 20.49 -20.02 6.68
N ILE A 159 21.17 -20.16 7.82
CA ILE A 159 20.96 -19.30 8.99
C ILE A 159 21.34 -17.85 8.64
N ALA A 160 22.48 -17.63 7.99
CA ALA A 160 22.92 -16.30 7.59
C ALA A 160 21.94 -15.65 6.58
N SER A 161 21.41 -16.43 5.64
CA SER A 161 20.41 -15.94 4.69
C SER A 161 19.09 -15.59 5.39
N ALA A 162 18.60 -16.45 6.28
CA ALA A 162 17.41 -16.20 7.09
C ALA A 162 17.57 -14.94 7.96
N SER A 163 18.71 -14.79 8.65
CA SER A 163 19.01 -13.59 9.44
C SER A 163 19.01 -12.33 8.59
N ARG A 164 19.64 -12.35 7.41
CA ARG A 164 19.66 -11.18 6.51
C ARG A 164 18.26 -10.78 6.04
N ILE A 165 17.44 -11.76 5.64
CA ILE A 165 16.06 -11.50 5.20
C ILE A 165 15.21 -10.98 6.36
N ILE A 166 15.30 -11.59 7.56
CA ILE A 166 14.58 -11.14 8.76
C ILE A 166 15.02 -9.73 9.18
N THR A 167 16.32 -9.42 9.15
CA THR A 167 16.84 -8.08 9.43
C THR A 167 16.30 -7.06 8.42
N ASN A 168 16.26 -7.42 7.13
CA ASN A 168 15.67 -6.57 6.09
C ASN A 168 14.15 -6.38 6.28
N LEU A 169 13.44 -7.40 6.77
CA LEU A 169 12.00 -7.33 7.05
C LEU A 169 11.67 -6.48 8.29
N LEU A 170 12.55 -6.49 9.31
CA LEU A 170 12.35 -5.74 10.55
C LEU A 170 12.80 -4.27 10.44
N GLY A 171 13.71 -3.95 9.52
CA GLY A 171 14.16 -2.59 9.26
C GLY A 171 15.00 -1.96 10.37
N THR A 172 15.84 -0.99 10.00
CA THR A 172 16.74 -0.23 10.89
C THR A 172 16.01 0.78 11.80
N GLU A 173 14.72 0.61 12.06
CA GLU A 173 14.07 1.30 13.19
C GLU A 173 14.20 0.38 14.38
N GLY A 174 15.04 0.78 15.33
CA GLY A 174 15.37 0.03 16.54
C GLY A 174 14.13 -0.30 17.37
N PHE A 175 13.41 -1.34 16.99
CA PHE A 175 12.67 -2.14 17.94
C PHE A 175 13.73 -2.72 18.87
N ASN A 176 13.68 -2.32 20.15
CA ASN A 176 14.34 -3.03 21.23
C ASN A 176 13.73 -4.44 21.26
N ILE A 177 14.27 -5.32 20.42
CA ILE A 177 13.97 -6.75 20.47
C ILE A 177 14.61 -7.24 21.76
N GLU A 178 13.80 -7.34 22.80
CA GLU A 178 14.14 -8.12 23.98
C GLU A 178 14.34 -9.57 23.51
N LEU A 179 15.60 -9.99 23.49
CA LEU A 179 15.98 -11.33 23.05
C LEU A 179 15.29 -12.35 23.96
N LEU A 180 14.35 -13.12 23.39
CA LEU A 180 13.63 -14.19 24.11
C LEU A 180 14.57 -15.28 24.65
N ARG A 181 15.81 -15.35 24.16
CA ARG A 181 16.90 -16.17 24.70
C ARG A 181 18.21 -15.41 24.69
N SER A 182 18.85 -15.36 25.84
CA SER A 182 20.18 -14.78 26.07
C SER A 182 21.27 -15.84 26.32
N ALA A 183 20.92 -17.13 26.34
CA ALA A 183 21.85 -18.24 26.53
C ALA A 183 21.74 -19.27 25.37
N PRO A 184 22.88 -19.83 24.89
CA PRO A 184 22.88 -20.87 23.88
C PRO A 184 22.16 -22.13 24.38
N ALA A 185 21.54 -22.88 23.46
CA ALA A 185 20.90 -24.15 23.80
C ALA A 185 21.98 -25.16 24.20
N VAL A 186 21.97 -25.60 25.47
CA VAL A 186 22.82 -26.68 25.95
C VAL A 186 22.14 -27.99 25.56
N VAL A 187 22.77 -28.75 24.67
CA VAL A 187 22.38 -30.13 24.39
C VAL A 187 23.11 -31.00 25.40
N ASP A 188 22.38 -31.55 26.37
CA ASP A 188 22.94 -32.51 27.31
C ASP A 188 23.09 -33.86 26.59
N LEU A 189 24.32 -34.20 26.23
CA LEU A 189 24.65 -35.46 25.56
C LEU A 189 24.81 -36.63 26.55
N SER A 190 24.53 -36.44 27.85
CA SER A 190 24.78 -37.45 28.88
C SER A 190 23.70 -38.54 29.01
N GLU A 191 22.49 -38.36 28.44
CA GLU A 191 21.39 -39.34 28.58
C GLU A 191 21.32 -40.41 27.47
N ALA A 192 22.24 -40.44 26.50
CA ALA A 192 22.15 -41.35 25.36
C ALA A 192 22.76 -42.77 25.56
N HIS A 193 23.13 -43.18 26.78
CA HIS A 193 23.83 -44.47 26.98
C HIS A 193 23.26 -45.46 28.02
N SER A 194 22.07 -45.27 28.59
CA SER A 194 21.57 -46.27 29.59
C SER A 194 20.45 -47.20 29.14
N ASP A 195 19.85 -47.05 27.95
CA ASP A 195 18.78 -47.95 27.49
C ASP A 195 19.24 -48.82 26.32
N ARG A 196 20.11 -49.80 26.61
CA ARG A 196 20.17 -51.04 25.82
C ARG A 196 19.42 -52.11 26.60
N PRO A 197 18.31 -52.67 26.09
CA PRO A 197 17.69 -53.82 26.71
C PRO A 197 18.62 -55.04 26.58
N ASP A 198 18.92 -55.66 27.72
CA ASP A 198 19.71 -56.88 27.82
C ASP A 198 19.14 -58.01 26.94
N ALA A 199 20.05 -58.74 26.31
CA ALA A 199 19.76 -59.88 25.44
C ALA A 199 18.97 -60.99 26.16
N PRO A 200 18.11 -61.76 25.45
CA PRO A 200 17.31 -62.79 26.07
C PRO A 200 18.17 -64.03 26.44
N PRO A 201 17.85 -64.76 27.52
CA PRO A 201 18.66 -65.86 27.99
C PRO A 201 18.54 -67.10 27.07
N GLU A 202 19.69 -67.70 26.76
CA GLU A 202 19.81 -68.99 26.08
C GLU A 202 19.15 -70.11 26.89
N ARG A 203 18.28 -70.87 26.23
CA ARG A 203 17.58 -72.02 26.79
C ARG A 203 18.46 -73.26 26.60
N GLN A 204 19.11 -73.73 27.66
CA GLN A 204 19.78 -75.04 27.66
C GLN A 204 18.75 -76.15 27.92
N THR A 205 18.69 -77.11 27.01
CA THR A 205 18.09 -78.45 27.16
C THR A 205 19.22 -79.48 27.20
N PRO A 206 19.02 -80.72 27.69
CA PRO A 206 18.11 -81.23 28.71
C PRO A 206 18.83 -81.55 30.05
#